data_AF-A0A8H7S9X1-F1
#
_entry.id   AF-A0A8H7S9X1-F1
#
_cell.length_a   1.000
_cell.length_b   1.000
_cell.length_c   1.000
_cell.angle_alpha   90.00
_cell.angle_beta   90.00
_cell.angle_gamma   90.00
#
_symmetry.space_group_name_H-M   'P 1'
#
loop_
_entity.id
_entity.type
_entity.pdbx_description
1 polymer ?
#
loop_
_entity_poly.entity_id
_entity_poly.type
_entity_poly.pdbx_seq_one_letter_code
_entity_poly.pdbx_strand_id
1 'polypeptide(L)'
;GPTELASSALATIFHMVTGFALTSGATSALDTLCSQAWTGAQDRRLVGIHLQRAFVILSLMHIPIAVIWLNANRIFLAIGQDPEVALYSAIYLRYYLIGAPAVAYVDALRKYLQAMGIMNGSTYVLMIVTPIHILLVYVLTFSEVFNLGFDGVPLATSLTNWLMFLLLVVYTRFTPGYYEGWGGWTYACLSDWNTFFRFAIPGMMTGFLELGSTHIISFGASYLGTTELAAQSIFLNINDVCSVIGWGVSGAVATRVGNALGNGRPADAQQAVKSAYGLIFGLTCLLSAVLLVWSDRLGLLFTSDLNIVAALASMIPLMAVSQVFLGLGNVGTGILRAVGRPEVTAWIHVVMYYAIGIPVAYVLAFKAGWQLLGLVTGLCFGIIFSTSGHLLYIHAIDWFTVVQRTQERIQEEETKININELP
;
A
#
# COMPACT_ATOMS: atom_id res chain seq x y z
N GLY A 1 -28.98 5.81 -0.83
CA GLY A 1 -29.17 6.83 -1.88
C GLY A 1 -27.88 7.59 -2.17
N PRO A 2 -27.97 8.80 -2.77
CA PRO A 2 -26.81 9.61 -3.14
C PRO A 2 -25.97 10.08 -1.95
N THR A 3 -26.61 10.46 -0.84
CA THR A 3 -25.94 10.91 0.39
C THR A 3 -25.06 9.81 0.97
N GLU A 4 -25.56 8.58 1.05
CA GLU A 4 -24.84 7.41 1.56
C GLU A 4 -23.66 7.05 0.64
N LEU A 5 -23.83 7.19 -0.67
CA LEU A 5 -22.75 6.97 -1.63
C LEU A 5 -21.63 8.00 -1.44
N ALA A 6 -21.97 9.30 -1.38
CA ALA A 6 -21.00 10.37 -1.14
C ALA A 6 -20.29 10.18 0.22
N SER A 7 -21.05 9.79 1.24
CA SER A 7 -20.55 9.57 2.60
C SER A 7 -19.58 8.40 2.67
N SER A 8 -19.89 7.29 2.00
CA SER A 8 -18.99 6.13 1.94
C SER A 8 -17.70 6.44 1.17
N ALA A 9 -17.79 7.22 0.07
CA ALA A 9 -16.62 7.65 -0.68
C ALA A 9 -15.71 8.56 0.17
N LEU A 10 -16.28 9.57 0.85
CA LEU A 10 -15.53 10.46 1.73
C LEU A 10 -14.88 9.70 2.89
N ALA A 11 -15.62 8.79 3.54
CA ALA A 11 -15.07 7.92 4.58
C ALA A 11 -13.95 7.01 4.05
N THR A 12 -14.12 6.48 2.83
CA THR A 12 -13.12 5.63 2.17
C THR A 12 -11.82 6.41 1.94
N ILE A 13 -11.88 7.60 1.37
CA ILE A 13 -10.70 8.46 1.15
C ILE A 13 -10.03 8.79 2.49
N PHE A 14 -10.84 9.18 3.49
CA PHE A 14 -10.32 9.58 4.79
C PHE A 14 -9.58 8.42 5.48
N HIS A 15 -10.13 7.20 5.47
CA HIS A 15 -9.49 6.03 6.08
C HIS A 15 -8.27 5.54 5.28
N MET A 16 -8.29 5.65 3.95
CA MET A 16 -7.16 5.29 3.09
C MET A 16 -5.92 6.11 3.44
N VAL A 17 -6.09 7.43 3.61
CA VAL A 17 -4.99 8.35 3.93
C VAL A 17 -4.57 8.27 5.40
N THR A 18 -5.54 8.33 6.33
CA THR A 18 -5.24 8.44 7.77
C THR A 18 -5.01 7.11 8.47
N GLY A 19 -5.35 5.98 7.83
CA GLY A 19 -5.21 4.64 8.42
C GLY A 19 -4.40 3.67 7.55
N PHE A 20 -4.90 3.35 6.35
CA PHE A 20 -4.30 2.32 5.50
C PHE A 20 -2.88 2.69 5.06
N ALA A 21 -2.65 3.92 4.59
CA ALA A 21 -1.33 4.39 4.17
C ALA A 21 -0.28 4.25 5.29
N LEU A 22 -0.66 4.63 6.50
CA LEU A 22 0.23 4.58 7.67
C LEU A 22 0.50 3.15 8.11
N THR A 23 -0.53 2.31 8.19
CA THR A 23 -0.36 0.92 8.63
C THR A 23 0.38 0.07 7.61
N SER A 24 0.03 0.17 6.32
CA SER A 24 0.75 -0.48 5.20
C SER A 24 2.20 0.00 5.10
N GLY A 25 2.44 1.30 5.29
CA GLY A 25 3.78 1.85 5.35
C GLY A 25 4.59 1.32 6.53
N ALA A 26 3.98 1.18 7.71
CA ALA A 26 4.66 0.64 8.88
C ALA A 26 4.96 -0.86 8.75
N THR A 27 4.03 -1.66 8.21
CA THR A 27 4.27 -3.09 7.97
C THR A 27 5.34 -3.34 6.91
N SER A 28 5.61 -2.38 6.00
CA SER A 28 6.70 -2.48 5.03
C SER A 28 8.09 -2.67 5.65
N ALA A 29 8.26 -2.32 6.94
CA ALA A 29 9.46 -2.66 7.71
C ALA A 29 9.72 -4.19 7.74
N LEU A 30 8.66 -5.00 7.78
CA LEU A 30 8.75 -6.46 7.78
C LEU A 30 9.29 -7.01 6.46
N ASP A 31 9.09 -6.31 5.33
CA ASP A 31 9.69 -6.69 4.05
C ASP A 31 11.21 -6.72 4.13
N THR A 32 11.81 -5.92 5.02
CA THR A 32 13.27 -5.86 5.25
C THR A 32 13.68 -6.76 6.39
N LEU A 33 13.05 -6.59 7.56
CA LEU A 33 13.45 -7.26 8.79
C LEU A 33 13.22 -8.76 8.70
N CYS A 34 12.01 -9.20 8.31
CA CYS A 34 11.68 -10.62 8.27
C CYS A 34 12.43 -11.36 7.16
N SER A 35 12.54 -10.78 5.96
CA SER A 35 13.19 -11.44 4.82
C SER A 35 14.69 -11.65 5.07
N GLN A 36 15.37 -10.63 5.58
CA GLN A 36 16.80 -10.72 5.89
C GLN A 36 17.06 -11.62 7.10
N ALA A 37 16.24 -11.53 8.16
CA ALA A 37 16.38 -12.39 9.33
C ALA A 37 16.11 -13.87 9.03
N TRP A 38 15.14 -14.20 8.16
CA TRP A 38 14.80 -15.59 7.84
C TRP A 38 15.98 -16.40 7.28
N THR A 39 16.83 -15.74 6.48
CA THR A 39 17.97 -16.40 5.83
C THR A 39 19.32 -16.04 6.42
N GLY A 40 19.43 -14.92 7.14
CA GLY A 40 20.70 -14.45 7.71
C GLY A 40 20.87 -14.68 9.21
N ALA A 41 19.80 -14.87 9.97
CA ALA A 41 19.89 -15.12 11.41
C ALA A 41 20.35 -16.56 11.70
N GLN A 42 21.10 -16.74 12.79
CA GLN A 42 21.39 -18.06 13.34
C GLN A 42 20.12 -18.69 13.93
N ASP A 43 19.29 -17.89 14.60
CA ASP A 43 17.98 -18.30 15.10
C ASP A 43 16.84 -17.63 14.32
N ARG A 44 16.12 -18.45 13.53
CA ARG A 44 14.98 -18.02 12.71
C ARG A 44 13.80 -17.48 13.53
N ARG A 45 13.77 -17.71 14.85
CA ARG A 45 12.75 -17.13 15.74
C ARG A 45 12.79 -15.60 15.77
N LEU A 46 13.91 -14.99 15.38
CA LEU A 46 14.02 -13.54 15.20
C LEU A 46 12.91 -12.98 14.27
N VAL A 47 12.52 -13.74 13.24
CA VAL A 47 11.43 -13.38 12.32
C VAL A 47 10.09 -13.29 13.04
N GLY A 48 9.80 -14.24 13.93
CA GLY A 48 8.62 -14.24 14.79
C GLY A 48 8.61 -13.07 15.76
N ILE A 49 9.77 -12.70 16.33
CA ILE A 49 9.92 -11.54 17.21
C ILE A 49 9.61 -10.24 16.45
N HIS A 50 10.06 -10.09 15.20
CA HIS A 50 9.69 -8.94 14.37
C HIS A 50 8.18 -8.87 14.09
N LEU A 51 7.54 -10.01 13.81
CA LEU A 51 6.09 -10.06 13.61
C LEU A 51 5.33 -9.67 14.90
N GLN A 52 5.74 -10.19 16.06
CA GLN A 52 5.16 -9.84 17.35
C GLN A 52 5.33 -8.35 17.66
N ARG A 53 6.53 -7.81 17.42
CA ARG A 53 6.83 -6.37 17.58
C ARG A 53 5.93 -5.54 16.66
N ALA A 54 5.74 -5.96 15.41
CA ALA A 54 4.82 -5.29 14.50
C ALA A 54 3.38 -5.33 15.01
N PHE A 55 2.88 -6.46 15.52
CA PHE A 55 1.53 -6.50 16.10
C PHE A 55 1.38 -5.48 17.23
N VAL A 56 2.30 -5.40 18.18
CA VAL A 56 2.26 -4.44 19.29
C VAL A 56 2.29 -2.99 18.78
N ILE A 57 3.23 -2.66 17.89
CA ILE A 57 3.38 -1.30 17.36
C ILE A 57 2.15 -0.91 16.54
N LEU A 58 1.63 -1.80 15.70
CA LEU A 58 0.41 -1.55 14.92
C LEU A 58 -0.79 -1.36 15.84
N SER A 59 -0.95 -2.15 16.91
CA SER A 59 -2.02 -1.92 17.90
C SER A 59 -1.93 -0.52 18.51
N LEU A 60 -0.72 -0.06 18.86
CA LEU A 60 -0.51 1.28 19.42
C LEU A 60 -0.78 2.38 18.39
N MET A 61 -0.40 2.18 17.13
CA MET A 61 -0.71 3.11 16.03
C MET A 61 -2.21 3.24 15.77
N HIS A 62 -3.01 2.20 16.06
CA HIS A 62 -4.47 2.29 15.94
C HIS A 62 -5.10 3.21 16.98
N ILE A 63 -4.45 3.49 18.12
CA ILE A 63 -4.99 4.40 19.14
C ILE A 63 -5.19 5.83 18.59
N PRO A 64 -4.18 6.53 18.05
CA PRO A 64 -4.38 7.84 17.46
C PRO A 64 -5.31 7.81 16.25
N ILE A 65 -5.27 6.75 15.41
CA ILE A 65 -6.19 6.58 14.28
C ILE A 65 -7.65 6.52 14.77
N ALA A 66 -7.91 5.73 15.82
CA ALA A 66 -9.23 5.63 16.46
C ALA A 66 -9.70 6.99 16.98
N VAL A 67 -8.82 7.75 17.66
CA VAL A 67 -9.15 9.09 18.16
C VAL A 67 -9.56 10.03 17.02
N ILE A 68 -8.83 10.01 15.90
CA ILE A 68 -9.15 10.82 14.71
C ILE A 68 -10.52 10.40 14.14
N TRP A 69 -10.76 9.10 13.96
CA TRP A 69 -11.97 8.58 13.32
C TRP A 69 -13.23 8.74 14.19
N LEU A 70 -13.10 8.60 15.51
CA LEU A 70 -14.21 8.86 16.44
C LEU A 70 -14.66 10.33 16.41
N ASN A 71 -13.74 11.24 16.09
CA ASN A 71 -13.97 12.68 15.91
C ASN A 71 -14.23 13.08 14.45
N ALA A 72 -14.33 12.13 13.51
CA ALA A 72 -14.45 12.42 12.08
C ALA A 72 -15.61 13.36 11.73
N ASN A 73 -16.76 13.23 12.40
CA ASN A 73 -17.90 14.14 12.17
C ASN A 73 -17.51 15.61 12.40
N ARG A 74 -16.80 15.90 13.50
CA ARG A 74 -16.34 17.27 13.81
C ARG A 74 -15.31 17.76 12.81
N ILE A 75 -14.43 16.87 12.36
CA ILE A 75 -13.41 17.18 11.36
C ILE A 75 -14.07 17.53 10.02
N PHE A 76 -15.02 16.71 9.56
CA PHE A 76 -15.73 16.95 8.30
C PHE A 76 -16.55 18.24 8.34
N LEU A 77 -17.26 18.50 9.44
CA LEU A 77 -17.96 19.77 9.64
C LEU A 77 -17.01 20.97 9.65
N ALA A 78 -15.84 20.85 10.28
CA ALA A 78 -14.83 21.92 10.31
C ALA A 78 -14.22 22.20 8.93
N ILE A 79 -14.16 21.19 8.05
CA ILE A 79 -13.71 21.32 6.66
C ILE A 79 -14.86 21.87 5.76
N GLY A 80 -16.06 22.05 6.30
CA GLY A 80 -17.21 22.62 5.59
C GLY A 80 -18.03 21.60 4.80
N GLN A 81 -17.95 20.31 5.14
CA GLN A 81 -18.80 19.28 4.55
C GLN A 81 -20.26 19.43 5.01
N ASP A 82 -21.18 18.96 4.16
CA ASP A 82 -22.61 18.90 4.50
C ASP A 82 -22.83 18.09 5.80
N PRO A 83 -23.69 18.55 6.74
CA PRO A 83 -23.88 17.88 8.03
C PRO A 83 -24.37 16.43 7.93
N GLU A 84 -25.18 16.11 6.93
CA GLU A 84 -25.68 14.76 6.73
C GLU A 84 -24.55 13.86 6.22
N VAL A 85 -23.79 14.31 5.20
CA VAL A 85 -22.62 13.59 4.68
C VAL A 85 -21.56 13.36 5.77
N ALA A 86 -21.26 14.41 6.55
CA ALA A 86 -20.31 14.34 7.66
C ALA A 86 -20.72 13.29 8.71
N LEU A 87 -22.01 13.23 9.04
CA LEU A 87 -22.55 12.27 10.00
C LEU A 87 -22.43 10.84 9.47
N TYR A 88 -22.92 10.56 8.26
CA TYR A 88 -22.87 9.22 7.67
C TYR A 88 -21.42 8.74 7.42
N SER A 89 -20.52 9.62 7.00
CA SER A 89 -19.09 9.27 6.87
C SER A 89 -18.47 8.92 8.22
N ALA A 90 -18.83 9.63 9.29
CA ALA A 90 -18.34 9.32 10.63
C ALA A 90 -18.91 8.00 11.16
N ILE A 91 -20.19 7.70 10.89
CA ILE A 91 -20.80 6.40 11.21
C ILE A 91 -20.06 5.28 10.49
N TYR A 92 -19.80 5.44 9.19
CA TYR A 92 -19.04 4.47 8.41
C TYR A 92 -17.67 4.17 9.03
N LEU A 93 -16.91 5.22 9.38
CA LEU A 93 -15.60 5.09 10.01
C LEU A 93 -15.65 4.42 11.38
N ARG A 94 -16.71 4.64 12.18
CA ARG A 94 -16.89 3.99 13.49
C ARG A 94 -17.10 2.49 13.37
N TYR A 95 -17.91 2.03 12.41
CA TYR A 95 -18.06 0.61 12.16
C TYR A 95 -16.79 0.00 11.58
N TYR A 96 -16.15 0.69 10.61
CA TYR A 96 -14.90 0.24 10.00
C TYR A 96 -13.75 0.14 11.01
N LEU A 97 -13.73 1.01 12.03
CA LEU A 97 -12.74 1.00 13.11
C LEU A 97 -12.63 -0.36 13.82
N ILE A 98 -13.73 -1.12 13.91
CA ILE A 98 -13.75 -2.45 14.52
C ILE A 98 -12.81 -3.40 13.76
N GLY A 99 -12.79 -3.34 12.43
CA GLY A 99 -11.98 -4.22 11.58
C GLY A 99 -10.65 -3.63 11.12
N ALA A 100 -10.40 -2.34 11.33
CA ALA A 100 -9.17 -1.68 10.89
C ALA A 100 -7.88 -2.35 11.44
N PRO A 101 -7.78 -2.73 12.73
CA PRO A 101 -6.62 -3.45 13.24
C PRO A 101 -6.34 -4.76 12.51
N ALA A 102 -7.41 -5.49 12.14
CA ALA A 102 -7.28 -6.77 11.46
C ALA A 102 -6.65 -6.62 10.07
N VAL A 103 -6.89 -5.53 9.35
CA VAL A 103 -6.24 -5.25 8.05
C VAL A 103 -4.73 -5.16 8.22
N ALA A 104 -4.27 -4.40 9.22
CA ALA A 104 -2.85 -4.26 9.50
C ALA A 104 -2.21 -5.59 9.94
N TYR A 105 -2.94 -6.39 10.73
CA TYR A 105 -2.46 -7.70 11.16
C TYR A 105 -2.38 -8.71 10.02
N VAL A 106 -3.37 -8.72 9.11
CA VAL A 106 -3.33 -9.54 7.90
C VAL A 106 -2.11 -9.18 7.06
N ASP A 107 -1.84 -7.89 6.89
CA ASP A 107 -0.73 -7.43 6.08
C ASP A 107 0.63 -7.78 6.73
N ALA A 108 0.76 -7.62 8.05
CA ALA A 108 1.96 -8.06 8.78
C ALA A 108 2.19 -9.57 8.67
N LEU A 109 1.15 -10.38 8.84
CA LEU A 109 1.23 -11.83 8.76
C LEU A 109 1.48 -12.30 7.32
N ARG A 110 0.93 -11.61 6.33
CA ARG A 110 1.23 -11.84 4.92
C ARG A 110 2.72 -11.62 4.65
N LYS A 111 3.28 -10.49 5.09
CA LYS A 111 4.72 -10.20 4.91
C LYS A 111 5.63 -11.22 5.62
N TYR A 112 5.22 -11.68 6.81
CA TYR A 112 5.89 -12.77 7.51
C TYR A 112 5.92 -14.08 6.68
N LEU A 113 4.78 -14.50 6.13
CA LEU A 113 4.71 -15.67 5.25
C LEU A 113 5.54 -15.50 3.97
N GLN A 114 5.47 -14.30 3.36
CA GLN A 114 6.23 -13.98 2.16
C GLN A 114 7.74 -14.04 2.41
N ALA A 115 8.23 -13.50 3.53
CA ALA A 115 9.64 -13.59 3.93
C ALA A 115 10.16 -15.05 3.96
N MET A 116 9.33 -15.98 4.43
CA MET A 116 9.64 -17.42 4.45
C MET A 116 9.53 -18.10 3.07
N GLY A 117 9.07 -17.38 2.04
CA GLY A 117 8.85 -17.89 0.68
C GLY A 117 7.45 -18.45 0.42
N ILE A 118 6.52 -18.32 1.36
CA ILE A 118 5.13 -18.80 1.23
C ILE A 118 4.25 -17.67 0.68
N MET A 119 4.10 -17.64 -0.64
CA MET A 119 3.36 -16.58 -1.35
C MET A 119 1.86 -16.87 -1.49
N ASN A 120 1.46 -18.14 -1.41
CA ASN A 120 0.10 -18.57 -1.77
C ASN A 120 -0.92 -18.41 -0.64
N GLY A 121 -0.48 -18.24 0.61
CA GLY A 121 -1.36 -18.22 1.79
C GLY A 121 -2.44 -17.16 1.71
N SER A 122 -2.07 -15.92 1.35
CA SER A 122 -3.05 -14.84 1.19
C SER A 122 -4.04 -15.08 0.05
N THR A 123 -3.62 -15.76 -1.03
CA THR A 123 -4.48 -16.07 -2.18
C THR A 123 -5.55 -17.08 -1.80
N TYR A 124 -5.19 -18.15 -1.10
CA TYR A 124 -6.16 -19.14 -0.62
C TYR A 124 -7.19 -18.53 0.33
N VAL A 125 -6.73 -17.71 1.29
CA VAL A 125 -7.63 -17.01 2.21
C VAL A 125 -8.57 -16.08 1.45
N LEU A 126 -8.06 -15.31 0.49
CA LEU A 126 -8.88 -14.38 -0.30
C LEU A 126 -9.97 -15.12 -1.11
N MET A 127 -9.66 -16.28 -1.69
CA MET A 127 -10.64 -17.08 -2.44
C MET A 127 -11.80 -17.58 -1.55
N ILE A 128 -11.52 -17.90 -0.28
CA ILE A 128 -12.55 -18.34 0.68
C ILE A 128 -13.35 -17.14 1.19
N VAL A 129 -12.67 -16.05 1.53
CA VAL A 129 -13.30 -14.90 2.17
C VAL A 129 -14.15 -14.09 1.21
N THR A 130 -13.78 -13.97 -0.07
CA THR A 130 -14.50 -13.12 -1.04
C THR A 130 -15.99 -13.50 -1.18
N PRO A 131 -16.36 -14.78 -1.39
CA PRO A 131 -17.77 -15.18 -1.41
C PRO A 131 -18.50 -14.91 -0.08
N ILE A 132 -17.81 -15.13 1.05
CA ILE A 132 -18.37 -14.88 2.39
C ILE A 132 -18.61 -13.38 2.58
N HIS A 133 -17.72 -12.53 2.10
CA HIS A 133 -17.86 -11.09 2.13
C HIS A 133 -19.10 -10.63 1.37
N ILE A 134 -19.30 -11.13 0.14
CA ILE A 134 -20.49 -10.83 -0.67
C ILE A 134 -21.77 -11.22 0.08
N LEU A 135 -21.78 -12.42 0.68
CA LEU A 135 -22.91 -12.89 1.47
C LEU A 135 -23.15 -12.02 2.72
N LEU A 136 -22.09 -11.67 3.47
CA LEU A 136 -22.18 -10.84 4.67
C LEU A 136 -22.69 -9.44 4.35
N VAL A 137 -22.18 -8.81 3.28
CA VAL A 137 -22.67 -7.51 2.82
C VAL A 137 -24.14 -7.61 2.46
N TYR A 138 -24.57 -8.65 1.72
CA TYR A 138 -25.97 -8.83 1.37
C TYR A 138 -26.87 -9.01 2.60
N VAL A 139 -26.50 -9.92 3.51
CA VAL A 139 -27.29 -10.23 4.70
C VAL A 139 -27.37 -9.04 5.66
N LEU A 140 -26.24 -8.38 5.96
CA LEU A 140 -26.23 -7.28 6.91
C LEU A 140 -26.89 -6.01 6.35
N THR A 141 -26.83 -5.79 5.04
CA THR A 141 -27.41 -4.60 4.41
C THR A 141 -28.91 -4.76 4.14
N PHE A 142 -29.35 -5.92 3.63
CA PHE A 142 -30.71 -6.10 3.10
C PHE A 142 -31.61 -6.99 3.97
N SER A 143 -31.10 -7.67 4.99
CA SER A 143 -31.96 -8.51 5.84
C SER A 143 -32.81 -7.68 6.79
N GLU A 144 -34.12 -7.92 6.76
CA GLU A 144 -35.09 -7.35 7.71
C GLU A 144 -34.81 -7.77 9.16
N VAL A 145 -34.08 -8.87 9.38
CA VAL A 145 -33.74 -9.37 10.72
C VAL A 145 -32.74 -8.46 11.43
N PHE A 146 -31.74 -7.98 10.70
CA PHE A 146 -30.68 -7.14 11.25
C PHE A 146 -30.99 -5.64 11.10
N ASN A 147 -31.70 -5.25 10.04
CA ASN A 147 -32.15 -3.89 9.76
C ASN A 147 -31.04 -2.82 9.89
N LEU A 148 -29.81 -3.14 9.48
CA LEU A 148 -28.66 -2.23 9.58
C LEU A 148 -28.54 -1.29 8.38
N GLY A 149 -29.09 -1.65 7.22
CA GLY A 149 -29.03 -0.82 6.02
C GLY A 149 -27.59 -0.40 5.66
N PHE A 150 -27.35 0.91 5.57
CA PHE A 150 -26.02 1.49 5.27
C PHE A 150 -24.92 1.02 6.22
N ASP A 151 -25.21 0.93 7.52
CA ASP A 151 -24.26 0.54 8.57
C ASP A 151 -23.78 -0.90 8.42
N GLY A 152 -24.61 -1.74 7.77
CA GLY A 152 -24.30 -3.13 7.49
C GLY A 152 -23.07 -3.31 6.60
N VAL A 153 -22.79 -2.36 5.70
CA VAL A 153 -21.66 -2.41 4.76
C VAL A 153 -20.30 -2.31 5.48
N PRO A 154 -19.97 -1.24 6.24
CA PRO A 154 -18.70 -1.14 6.96
C PRO A 154 -18.56 -2.20 8.07
N LEU A 155 -19.67 -2.66 8.66
CA LEU A 155 -19.65 -3.75 9.63
C LEU A 155 -19.29 -5.09 8.95
N ALA A 156 -19.89 -5.41 7.80
CA ALA A 156 -19.55 -6.60 7.01
C ALA A 156 -18.07 -6.61 6.65
N THR A 157 -17.54 -5.48 6.17
CA THR A 157 -16.11 -5.34 5.87
C THR A 157 -15.25 -5.58 7.11
N SER A 158 -15.65 -5.06 8.26
CA SER A 158 -14.91 -5.25 9.51
C SER A 158 -14.84 -6.70 9.96
N LEU A 159 -15.97 -7.40 9.92
CA LEU A 159 -16.04 -8.83 10.24
C LEU A 159 -15.23 -9.66 9.26
N THR A 160 -15.27 -9.29 7.97
CA THR A 160 -14.50 -9.93 6.90
C THR A 160 -12.99 -9.78 7.14
N ASN A 161 -12.52 -8.60 7.56
CA ASN A 161 -11.11 -8.38 7.87
C ASN A 161 -10.63 -9.26 9.04
N TRP A 162 -11.44 -9.40 10.08
CA TRP A 162 -11.15 -10.34 11.18
C TRP A 162 -11.15 -11.79 10.72
N LEU A 163 -12.09 -12.18 9.87
CA LEU A 163 -12.11 -13.52 9.28
C LEU A 163 -10.85 -13.80 8.46
N MET A 164 -10.39 -12.83 7.65
CA MET A 164 -9.12 -12.94 6.92
C MET A 164 -7.95 -13.15 7.87
N PHE A 165 -7.89 -12.38 8.95
CA PHE A 165 -6.84 -12.51 9.95
C PHE A 165 -6.85 -13.90 10.57
N LEU A 166 -8.00 -14.37 11.06
CA LEU A 166 -8.14 -15.68 11.69
C LEU A 166 -7.76 -16.82 10.73
N LEU A 167 -8.26 -16.80 9.50
CA LEU A 167 -7.92 -17.82 8.51
C LEU A 167 -6.43 -17.81 8.14
N LEU A 168 -5.81 -16.63 8.07
CA LEU A 168 -4.37 -16.53 7.79
C LEU A 168 -3.52 -17.00 8.98
N VAL A 169 -3.96 -16.77 10.23
CA VAL A 169 -3.33 -17.34 11.43
C VAL A 169 -3.42 -18.87 11.41
N VAL A 170 -4.60 -19.41 11.12
CA VAL A 170 -4.82 -20.86 10.96
C VAL A 170 -3.92 -21.42 9.87
N TYR A 171 -3.88 -20.79 8.69
CA TYR A 171 -3.00 -21.19 7.60
C TYR A 171 -1.53 -21.20 8.02
N THR A 172 -1.08 -20.13 8.69
CA THR A 172 0.30 -19.98 9.18
C THR A 172 0.65 -21.11 10.17
N ARG A 173 -0.27 -21.49 11.06
CA ARG A 173 -0.08 -22.56 12.04
C ARG A 173 0.20 -23.93 11.42
N PHE A 174 -0.36 -24.20 10.23
CA PHE A 174 -0.23 -25.45 9.49
C PHE A 174 0.84 -25.41 8.39
N THR A 175 1.53 -24.29 8.22
CA THR A 175 2.53 -24.13 7.16
C THR A 175 3.90 -24.68 7.62
N PRO A 176 4.65 -25.38 6.74
CA PRO A 176 6.02 -25.78 7.03
C PRO A 176 6.90 -24.57 7.41
N GLY A 177 7.76 -24.72 8.41
CA GLY A 177 8.59 -23.63 8.92
C GLY A 177 7.95 -22.78 10.04
N TYR A 178 6.68 -23.01 10.38
CA TYR A 178 6.01 -22.31 11.50
C TYR A 178 6.82 -22.36 12.80
N TYR A 179 7.25 -23.56 13.22
CA TYR A 179 7.99 -23.74 14.47
C TYR A 179 9.40 -23.15 14.43
N GLU A 180 10.00 -23.03 13.24
CA GLU A 180 11.31 -22.42 13.05
C GLU A 180 11.23 -20.89 13.17
N GLY A 181 10.19 -20.28 12.58
CA GLY A 181 10.05 -18.82 12.53
C GLY A 181 9.31 -18.21 13.71
N TRP A 182 8.27 -18.86 14.23
CA TRP A 182 7.36 -18.21 15.19
C TRP A 182 7.91 -18.14 16.61
N GLY A 183 8.46 -19.25 17.11
CA GLY A 183 9.06 -19.35 18.45
C GLY A 183 8.13 -19.20 19.65
N GLY A 184 6.89 -18.69 19.47
CA GLY A 184 5.98 -18.36 20.57
C GLY A 184 6.09 -16.91 21.02
N TRP A 185 5.11 -16.42 21.77
CA TRP A 185 5.11 -15.05 22.27
C TRP A 185 6.22 -14.82 23.30
N THR A 186 6.94 -13.72 23.16
CA THR A 186 8.04 -13.37 24.05
C THR A 186 8.11 -11.86 24.32
N TYR A 187 8.61 -11.48 25.49
CA TYR A 187 8.84 -10.08 25.87
C TYR A 187 9.91 -9.40 25.00
N ALA A 188 10.72 -10.16 24.25
CA ALA A 188 11.66 -9.59 23.29
C ALA A 188 10.99 -8.68 22.24
N CYS A 189 9.70 -8.88 21.96
CA CYS A 189 8.95 -7.98 21.06
C CYS A 189 8.88 -6.53 21.57
N LEU A 190 9.05 -6.29 22.87
CA LEU A 190 9.06 -4.97 23.50
C LEU A 190 10.44 -4.28 23.46
N SER A 191 11.47 -4.98 22.98
CA SER A 191 12.83 -4.44 22.84
C SER A 191 13.10 -3.91 21.43
N ASP A 192 14.10 -3.03 21.29
CA ASP A 192 14.67 -2.54 20.02
C ASP A 192 13.65 -1.96 19.01
N TRP A 193 12.72 -1.13 19.51
CA TRP A 193 11.74 -0.45 18.66
C TRP A 193 12.36 0.56 17.70
N ASN A 194 13.54 1.09 18.03
CA ASN A 194 14.25 2.03 17.18
C ASN A 194 14.56 1.44 15.80
N THR A 195 15.01 0.19 15.75
CA THR A 195 15.27 -0.51 14.48
C THR A 195 14.00 -0.65 13.66
N PHE A 196 12.86 -0.98 14.29
CA PHE A 196 11.59 -1.06 13.58
C PHE A 196 11.16 0.31 13.03
N PHE A 197 11.17 1.35 13.86
CA PHE A 197 10.76 2.69 13.44
C PHE A 197 11.67 3.31 12.37
N ARG A 198 12.96 2.97 12.36
CA ARG A 198 13.90 3.36 11.31
C ARG A 198 13.45 2.93 9.91
N PHE A 199 12.74 1.80 9.79
CA PHE A 199 12.16 1.34 8.53
C PHE A 199 10.70 1.76 8.37
N ALA A 200 9.91 1.69 9.44
CA ALA A 200 8.48 1.97 9.42
C ALA A 200 8.15 3.43 9.11
N ILE A 201 8.89 4.40 9.68
CA ILE A 201 8.62 5.84 9.47
C ILE A 201 8.82 6.22 8.00
N PRO A 202 9.95 5.89 7.34
CA PRO A 202 10.08 6.11 5.90
C PRO A 202 9.03 5.39 5.05
N GLY A 203 8.63 4.18 5.42
CA GLY A 203 7.57 3.44 4.74
C GLY A 203 6.22 4.14 4.83
N MET A 204 5.85 4.60 6.04
CA MET A 204 4.67 5.44 6.29
C MET A 204 4.70 6.73 5.46
N MET A 205 5.84 7.43 5.44
CA MET A 205 6.00 8.65 4.63
C MET A 205 5.81 8.35 3.15
N THR A 206 6.42 7.27 2.64
CA THR A 206 6.30 6.88 1.23
C THR A 206 4.85 6.66 0.83
N GLY A 207 4.11 5.85 1.59
CA GLY A 207 2.70 5.57 1.31
C GLY A 207 1.81 6.80 1.44
N PHE A 208 2.06 7.65 2.44
CA PHE A 208 1.33 8.91 2.62
C PHE A 208 1.59 9.90 1.47
N LEU A 209 2.85 10.05 1.04
CA LEU A 209 3.23 10.95 -0.06
C LEU A 209 2.65 10.48 -1.39
N GLU A 210 2.65 9.18 -1.64
CA GLU A 210 2.10 8.60 -2.87
C GLU A 210 0.59 8.87 -2.97
N LEU A 211 -0.19 8.43 -1.98
CA LEU A 211 -1.64 8.65 -1.95
C LEU A 211 -2.01 10.13 -1.83
N GLY A 212 -1.28 10.87 -1.00
CA GLY A 212 -1.50 12.31 -0.82
C GLY A 212 -1.30 13.10 -2.10
N SER A 213 -0.30 12.76 -2.91
CA SER A 213 -0.04 13.45 -4.19
C SER A 213 -1.23 13.32 -5.15
N THR A 214 -1.79 12.12 -5.27
CA THR A 214 -2.97 11.85 -6.11
C THR A 214 -4.16 12.68 -5.68
N HIS A 215 -4.45 12.75 -4.37
CA HIS A 215 -5.58 13.54 -3.86
C HIS A 215 -5.39 15.05 -4.01
N ILE A 216 -4.15 15.56 -3.92
CA ILE A 216 -3.87 16.98 -4.20
C ILE A 216 -4.15 17.30 -5.67
N ILE A 217 -3.83 16.38 -6.58
CA ILE A 217 -4.15 16.54 -8.01
C ILE A 217 -5.67 16.40 -8.25
N SER A 218 -6.35 15.52 -7.50
CA SER A 218 -7.83 15.44 -7.51
C SER A 218 -8.49 16.75 -7.10
N PHE A 219 -7.95 17.38 -6.05
CA PHE A 219 -8.42 18.68 -5.61
C PHE A 219 -8.27 19.75 -6.71
N GLY A 220 -7.19 19.69 -7.50
CA GLY A 220 -7.00 20.54 -8.67
C GLY A 220 -8.14 20.41 -9.68
N ALA A 221 -8.55 19.20 -10.06
CA ALA A 221 -9.61 19.07 -11.07
C ALA A 221 -10.99 19.47 -10.55
N SER A 222 -11.20 19.48 -9.23
CA SER A 222 -12.45 19.98 -8.65
C SER A 222 -12.74 21.45 -9.00
N TYR A 223 -11.70 22.23 -9.31
CA TYR A 223 -11.83 23.62 -9.79
C TYR A 223 -12.10 23.76 -11.29
N LEU A 224 -11.93 22.70 -12.08
CA LEU A 224 -12.10 22.76 -13.54
C LEU A 224 -13.56 22.57 -13.96
N GLY A 225 -14.31 21.76 -13.23
CA GLY A 225 -15.73 21.50 -13.48
C GLY A 225 -16.16 20.10 -13.04
N THR A 226 -17.48 19.85 -13.07
CA THR A 226 -18.06 18.58 -12.65
C THR A 226 -17.71 17.44 -13.61
N THR A 227 -17.62 17.72 -14.91
CA THR A 227 -17.29 16.74 -15.96
C THR A 227 -15.84 16.28 -15.82
N GLU A 228 -14.93 17.21 -15.59
CA GLU A 228 -13.49 17.00 -15.44
C GLU A 228 -13.18 16.23 -14.16
N LEU A 229 -13.86 16.57 -13.06
CA LEU A 229 -13.74 15.84 -11.79
C LEU A 229 -14.24 14.40 -11.91
N ALA A 230 -15.36 14.17 -12.61
CA ALA A 230 -15.87 12.83 -12.87
C ALA A 230 -14.91 12.02 -13.75
N ALA A 231 -14.39 12.61 -14.83
CA ALA A 231 -13.39 12.00 -15.70
C ALA A 231 -12.12 11.64 -14.92
N GLN A 232 -11.63 12.53 -14.06
CA GLN A 232 -10.45 12.24 -13.24
C GLN A 232 -10.71 11.11 -12.23
N SER A 233 -11.90 11.06 -11.63
CA SER A 233 -12.23 9.99 -10.68
C SER A 233 -12.21 8.62 -11.36
N ILE A 234 -12.78 8.51 -12.57
CA ILE A 234 -12.71 7.28 -13.36
C ILE A 234 -11.25 6.97 -13.77
N PHE A 235 -10.49 7.98 -14.18
CA PHE A 235 -9.07 7.83 -14.52
C PHE A 235 -8.26 7.23 -13.37
N LEU A 236 -8.46 7.74 -12.14
CA LEU A 236 -7.78 7.25 -10.95
C LEU A 236 -8.18 5.81 -10.61
N ASN A 237 -9.45 5.46 -10.74
CA ASN A 237 -9.88 4.06 -10.56
C ASN A 237 -9.19 3.11 -11.54
N ILE A 238 -9.06 3.49 -12.81
CA ILE A 238 -8.32 2.69 -13.80
C ILE A 238 -6.85 2.59 -13.42
N ASN A 239 -6.24 3.70 -13.00
CA ASN A 239 -4.85 3.73 -12.54
C ASN A 239 -4.63 2.81 -11.33
N ASP A 240 -5.52 2.81 -10.36
CA ASP A 240 -5.41 1.99 -9.14
C ASP A 240 -5.44 0.50 -9.48
N VAL A 241 -6.36 0.08 -10.37
CA VAL A 241 -6.43 -1.30 -10.87
C VAL A 241 -5.12 -1.70 -11.59
N CYS A 242 -4.58 -0.80 -12.42
CA CYS A 242 -3.32 -1.04 -13.12
C CYS A 242 -2.12 -1.15 -12.15
N SER A 243 -2.13 -0.35 -11.09
CA SER A 243 -1.03 -0.25 -10.12
C SER A 243 -0.84 -1.51 -9.27
N VAL A 244 -1.89 -2.33 -9.11
CA VAL A 244 -1.83 -3.59 -8.34
C VAL A 244 -0.72 -4.53 -8.86
N ILE A 245 -0.48 -4.56 -10.17
CA ILE A 245 0.58 -5.38 -10.77
C ILE A 245 1.95 -4.93 -10.24
N GLY A 246 2.20 -3.62 -10.23
CA GLY A 246 3.44 -3.04 -9.73
C GLY A 246 3.65 -3.32 -8.24
N TRP A 247 2.61 -3.18 -7.42
CA TRP A 247 2.67 -3.50 -5.99
C TRP A 247 2.96 -4.98 -5.73
N GLY A 248 2.38 -5.88 -6.52
CA GLY A 248 2.65 -7.32 -6.44
C GLY A 248 4.11 -7.67 -6.72
N VAL A 249 4.68 -7.14 -7.81
CA VAL A 249 6.11 -7.36 -8.14
C VAL A 249 7.02 -6.67 -7.13
N SER A 250 6.63 -5.51 -6.61
CA SER A 250 7.36 -4.79 -5.54
C SER A 250 7.53 -5.64 -4.27
N GLY A 251 6.45 -6.29 -3.79
CA GLY A 251 6.55 -7.19 -2.63
C GLY A 251 7.39 -8.44 -2.91
N ALA A 252 7.27 -9.01 -4.12
CA ALA A 252 8.03 -10.19 -4.53
C ALA A 252 9.54 -9.90 -4.62
N VAL A 253 9.94 -8.78 -5.23
CA VAL A 253 11.35 -8.38 -5.29
C VAL A 253 11.87 -8.03 -3.90
N ALA A 254 11.06 -7.39 -3.05
CA ALA A 254 11.47 -7.02 -1.71
C ALA A 254 11.87 -8.25 -0.89
N THR A 255 11.04 -9.29 -0.96
CA THR A 255 11.30 -10.59 -0.35
C THR A 255 12.54 -11.28 -0.95
N ARG A 256 12.62 -11.39 -2.28
CA ARG A 256 13.71 -12.14 -2.95
C ARG A 256 15.08 -11.50 -2.72
N VAL A 257 15.16 -10.18 -2.83
CA VAL A 257 16.40 -9.43 -2.58
C VAL A 257 16.73 -9.49 -1.09
N GLY A 258 15.75 -9.29 -0.19
CA GLY A 258 15.98 -9.37 1.25
C GLY A 258 16.54 -10.73 1.69
N ASN A 259 15.95 -11.83 1.20
CA ASN A 259 16.43 -13.19 1.48
C ASN A 259 17.84 -13.45 0.91
N ALA A 260 18.16 -12.89 -0.28
CA ALA A 260 19.49 -13.03 -0.87
C ALA A 260 20.56 -12.25 -0.08
N LEU A 261 20.21 -11.05 0.40
CA LEU A 261 21.06 -10.25 1.28
C LEU A 261 21.32 -10.96 2.62
N GLY A 262 20.28 -11.52 3.24
CA GLY A 262 20.43 -12.32 4.47
C GLY A 262 21.34 -13.54 4.28
N ASN A 263 21.25 -14.23 3.14
CA ASN A 263 22.11 -15.37 2.80
C ASN A 263 23.57 -14.99 2.48
N GLY A 264 23.93 -13.70 2.47
CA GLY A 264 25.27 -13.27 2.10
C GLY A 264 25.58 -13.37 0.59
N ARG A 265 24.55 -13.38 -0.27
CA ARG A 265 24.70 -13.65 -1.71
C ARG A 265 24.37 -12.42 -2.56
N PRO A 266 25.34 -11.53 -2.81
CA PRO A 266 25.11 -10.30 -3.59
C PRO A 266 24.74 -10.59 -5.06
N ALA A 267 25.30 -11.65 -5.66
CA ALA A 267 24.99 -12.04 -7.03
C ALA A 267 23.51 -12.47 -7.21
N ASP A 268 22.98 -13.24 -6.26
CA ASP A 268 21.57 -13.66 -6.27
C ASP A 268 20.64 -12.46 -6.12
N ALA A 269 21.02 -11.48 -5.28
CA ALA A 269 20.28 -10.23 -5.12
C ALA A 269 20.24 -9.42 -6.43
N GLN A 270 21.39 -9.27 -7.10
CA GLN A 270 21.46 -8.59 -8.40
C GLN A 270 20.64 -9.29 -9.48
N GLN A 271 20.65 -10.63 -9.50
CA GLN A 271 19.88 -11.40 -10.46
C GLN A 271 18.37 -11.25 -10.20
N ALA A 272 17.94 -11.22 -8.94
CA ALA A 272 16.55 -10.95 -8.56
C ALA A 272 16.10 -9.54 -8.99
N VAL A 273 16.97 -8.53 -8.87
CA VAL A 273 16.68 -7.17 -9.37
C VAL A 273 16.51 -7.16 -10.89
N LYS A 274 17.43 -7.77 -11.64
CA LYS A 274 17.36 -7.83 -13.11
C LYS A 274 16.11 -8.54 -13.60
N SER A 275 15.76 -9.68 -12.99
CA SER A 275 14.55 -10.43 -13.36
C SER A 275 13.27 -9.68 -13.01
N ALA A 276 13.21 -9.02 -11.85
CA ALA A 276 12.06 -8.20 -11.47
C ALA A 276 11.84 -7.02 -12.42
N TYR A 277 12.91 -6.31 -12.82
CA TYR A 277 12.81 -5.23 -13.80
C TYR A 277 12.39 -5.73 -15.19
N GLY A 278 12.95 -6.85 -15.66
CA GLY A 278 12.52 -7.45 -16.93
C GLY A 278 11.05 -7.87 -16.92
N LEU A 279 10.60 -8.49 -15.83
CA LEU A 279 9.21 -8.92 -15.67
C LEU A 279 8.24 -7.73 -15.64
N ILE A 280 8.50 -6.72 -14.79
CA ILE A 280 7.57 -5.59 -14.67
C ILE A 280 7.54 -4.75 -15.95
N PHE A 281 8.68 -4.62 -16.65
CA PHE A 281 8.73 -3.94 -17.94
C PHE A 281 7.84 -4.65 -18.96
N GLY A 282 7.97 -5.98 -19.10
CA GLY A 282 7.11 -6.75 -20.00
C GLY A 282 5.62 -6.66 -19.66
N LEU A 283 5.25 -6.81 -18.38
CA LEU A 283 3.86 -6.73 -17.92
C LEU A 283 3.25 -5.34 -18.12
N THR A 284 3.99 -4.29 -17.80
CA THR A 284 3.51 -2.91 -17.96
C THR A 284 3.47 -2.46 -19.41
N CYS A 285 4.39 -2.92 -20.27
CA CYS A 285 4.28 -2.71 -21.72
C CYS A 285 3.03 -3.36 -22.30
N LEU A 286 2.73 -4.60 -21.90
CA LEU A 286 1.50 -5.28 -22.30
C LEU A 286 0.25 -4.51 -21.83
N LEU A 287 0.23 -4.10 -20.56
CA LEU A 287 -0.86 -3.30 -20.00
C LEU A 287 -1.03 -1.97 -20.74
N SER A 288 0.08 -1.29 -21.04
CA SER A 288 0.08 -0.03 -21.78
C SER A 288 -0.49 -0.20 -23.19
N ALA A 289 -0.15 -1.30 -23.88
CA ALA A 289 -0.71 -1.62 -25.18
C ALA A 289 -2.23 -1.84 -25.10
N VAL A 290 -2.71 -2.56 -24.08
CA VAL A 290 -4.15 -2.77 -23.85
C VAL A 290 -4.87 -1.43 -23.61
N LEU A 291 -4.31 -0.57 -22.75
CA LEU A 291 -4.85 0.75 -22.47
C LEU A 291 -4.92 1.62 -23.73
N LEU A 292 -3.89 1.60 -24.57
CA LEU A 292 -3.86 2.37 -25.82
C LEU A 292 -4.92 1.88 -26.83
N VAL A 293 -5.02 0.57 -27.03
CA VAL A 293 -5.98 -0.03 -27.98
C VAL A 293 -7.43 0.24 -27.57
N TRP A 294 -7.72 0.29 -26.27
CA TRP A 294 -9.06 0.50 -25.74
C TRP A 294 -9.32 1.94 -25.28
N SER A 295 -8.41 2.88 -25.53
CA SER A 295 -8.44 4.25 -25.01
C SER A 295 -9.77 4.97 -25.26
N ASP A 296 -10.34 4.85 -26.46
CA ASP A 296 -11.61 5.50 -26.82
C ASP A 296 -12.86 4.86 -26.20
N ARG A 297 -12.75 3.62 -25.69
CA ARG A 297 -13.89 2.81 -25.23
C ARG A 297 -13.89 2.53 -23.74
N LEU A 298 -12.74 2.68 -23.06
CA LEU A 298 -12.64 2.39 -21.63
C LEU A 298 -13.61 3.23 -20.79
N GLY A 299 -13.86 4.49 -21.16
CA GLY A 299 -14.81 5.34 -20.47
C GLY A 299 -16.25 4.81 -20.48
N LEU A 300 -16.64 4.08 -21.54
CA LEU A 300 -17.99 3.52 -21.70
C LEU A 300 -18.29 2.39 -20.69
N LEU A 301 -17.27 1.84 -20.02
CA LEU A 301 -17.46 0.87 -18.94
C LEU A 301 -17.96 1.52 -17.65
N PHE A 302 -17.76 2.85 -17.50
CA PHE A 302 -18.06 3.58 -16.27
C PHE A 302 -19.23 4.55 -16.44
N THR A 303 -19.39 5.15 -17.62
CA THR A 303 -20.43 6.17 -17.85
C THR A 303 -20.93 6.17 -19.29
N SER A 304 -22.19 6.57 -19.45
CA SER A 304 -22.82 6.80 -20.74
C SER A 304 -22.63 8.24 -21.26
N ASP A 305 -22.07 9.15 -20.45
CA ASP A 305 -21.81 10.53 -20.86
C ASP A 305 -20.57 10.63 -21.75
N LEU A 306 -20.81 10.94 -23.02
CA LEU A 306 -19.76 11.03 -24.05
C LEU A 306 -18.74 12.14 -23.79
N ASN A 307 -19.08 13.20 -23.05
CA ASN A 307 -18.13 14.25 -22.72
C ASN A 307 -17.06 13.74 -21.73
N ILE A 308 -17.49 12.97 -20.73
CA ILE A 308 -16.59 12.33 -19.77
C ILE A 308 -15.72 11.27 -20.49
N VAL A 309 -16.32 10.50 -21.40
CA VAL A 309 -15.60 9.50 -22.20
C VAL A 309 -14.53 10.15 -23.08
N ALA A 310 -14.85 11.26 -23.75
CA ALA A 310 -13.89 11.99 -24.58
C ALA A 310 -12.74 12.58 -23.74
N ALA A 311 -13.05 13.14 -22.56
CA ALA A 311 -12.02 13.62 -21.63
C ALA A 311 -11.10 12.48 -21.18
N LEU A 312 -11.66 11.32 -20.81
CA LEU A 312 -10.90 10.12 -20.47
C LEU A 312 -10.00 9.63 -21.60
N ALA A 313 -10.54 9.53 -22.82
CA ALA A 313 -9.80 9.08 -24.00
C ALA A 313 -8.56 9.95 -24.26
N SER A 314 -8.63 11.26 -23.99
CA SER A 314 -7.50 12.17 -24.13
C SER A 314 -6.37 11.93 -23.11
N MET A 315 -6.67 11.36 -21.95
CA MET A 315 -5.70 11.14 -20.86
C MET A 315 -5.09 9.74 -20.85
N ILE A 316 -5.82 8.73 -21.34
CA ILE A 316 -5.40 7.32 -21.30
C ILE A 316 -4.05 7.08 -21.99
N PRO A 317 -3.71 7.71 -23.14
CA PRO A 317 -2.40 7.52 -23.75
C PRO A 317 -1.24 7.94 -22.85
N LEU A 318 -1.42 9.04 -22.13
CA LEU A 318 -0.44 9.55 -21.18
C LEU A 318 -0.33 8.61 -19.96
N MET A 319 -1.46 8.09 -19.48
CA MET A 319 -1.47 7.05 -18.44
C MET A 319 -0.69 5.82 -18.89
N ALA A 320 -0.95 5.30 -20.09
CA ALA A 320 -0.30 4.13 -20.62
C ALA A 320 1.22 4.28 -20.61
N VAL A 321 1.76 5.41 -21.08
CA VAL A 321 3.20 5.68 -21.00
C VAL A 321 3.67 5.69 -19.55
N SER A 322 2.94 6.37 -18.65
CA SER A 322 3.35 6.46 -17.25
C SER A 322 3.26 5.14 -16.47
N GLN A 323 2.42 4.18 -16.89
CA GLN A 323 2.31 2.87 -16.23
C GLN A 323 3.62 2.07 -16.30
N VAL A 324 4.38 2.19 -17.39
CA VAL A 324 5.70 1.55 -17.49
C VAL A 324 6.64 2.10 -16.42
N PHE A 325 6.71 3.43 -16.31
CA PHE A 325 7.55 4.08 -15.30
C PHE A 325 7.06 3.82 -13.88
N LEU A 326 5.75 3.80 -13.65
CA LEU A 326 5.15 3.50 -12.36
C LEU A 326 5.52 2.08 -11.90
N GLY A 327 5.43 1.08 -12.79
CA GLY A 327 5.84 -0.28 -12.48
C GLY A 327 7.33 -0.38 -12.14
N LEU A 328 8.20 0.24 -12.95
CA LEU A 328 9.64 0.30 -12.66
C LEU A 328 9.93 1.01 -11.33
N GLY A 329 9.23 2.10 -11.03
CA GLY A 329 9.33 2.82 -9.77
C GLY A 329 8.92 1.95 -8.58
N ASN A 330 7.80 1.24 -8.69
CA ASN A 330 7.31 0.32 -7.66
C ASN A 330 8.31 -0.81 -7.36
N VAL A 331 8.95 -1.37 -8.39
CA VAL A 331 10.05 -2.33 -8.21
C VAL A 331 11.24 -1.67 -7.52
N GLY A 332 11.59 -0.44 -7.91
CA GLY A 332 12.64 0.34 -7.23
C GLY A 332 12.36 0.55 -5.74
N THR A 333 11.14 0.92 -5.36
CA THR A 333 10.70 1.02 -3.97
C THR A 333 10.82 -0.31 -3.23
N GLY A 334 10.46 -1.42 -3.87
CA GLY A 334 10.63 -2.77 -3.32
C GLY A 334 12.10 -3.11 -3.04
N ILE A 335 12.99 -2.76 -3.96
CA ILE A 335 14.44 -2.98 -3.83
C ILE A 335 15.02 -2.12 -2.70
N LEU A 336 14.66 -0.84 -2.62
CA LEU A 336 15.15 0.06 -1.57
C LEU A 336 14.68 -0.35 -0.18
N ARG A 337 13.44 -0.87 -0.06
CA ARG A 337 12.99 -1.56 1.16
C ARG A 337 13.90 -2.75 1.45
N ALA A 338 14.08 -3.68 0.51
CA ALA A 338 14.90 -4.87 0.71
C ALA A 338 16.35 -4.58 1.11
N VAL A 339 16.95 -3.51 0.59
CA VAL A 339 18.32 -3.07 0.89
C VAL A 339 18.42 -2.37 2.26
N GLY A 340 17.27 -2.09 2.89
CA GLY A 340 17.19 -1.39 4.16
C GLY A 340 17.44 0.11 4.05
N ARG A 341 17.03 0.72 2.94
CA ARG A 341 17.12 2.17 2.69
C ARG A 341 15.78 2.79 2.23
N PRO A 342 14.63 2.51 2.91
CA PRO A 342 13.33 3.05 2.51
C PRO A 342 13.26 4.59 2.61
N GLU A 343 14.13 5.23 3.39
CA GLU A 343 14.24 6.70 3.47
C GLU A 343 14.60 7.35 2.13
N VAL A 344 15.34 6.64 1.27
CA VAL A 344 15.69 7.14 -0.05
C VAL A 344 14.45 7.28 -0.92
N THR A 345 13.55 6.29 -0.90
CA THR A 345 12.27 6.38 -1.60
C THR A 345 11.44 7.56 -1.08
N ALA A 346 11.34 7.70 0.24
CA ALA A 346 10.57 8.80 0.84
C ALA A 346 11.08 10.17 0.36
N TRP A 347 12.41 10.40 0.38
CA TRP A 347 13.00 11.64 -0.12
C TRP A 347 12.80 11.85 -1.62
N ILE A 348 12.90 10.79 -2.43
CA ILE A 348 12.61 10.86 -3.87
C ILE A 348 11.15 11.29 -4.08
N HIS A 349 10.19 10.73 -3.35
CA HIS A 349 8.78 11.12 -3.46
C HIS A 349 8.54 12.58 -3.05
N VAL A 350 9.15 13.05 -1.96
CA VAL A 350 9.05 14.46 -1.55
C VAL A 350 9.53 15.39 -2.67
N VAL A 351 10.70 15.13 -3.25
CA VAL A 351 11.27 16.02 -4.28
C VAL A 351 10.49 15.89 -5.59
N MET A 352 10.30 14.66 -6.09
CA MET A 352 9.81 14.44 -7.44
C MET A 352 8.29 14.64 -7.55
N TYR A 353 7.51 14.20 -6.56
CA TYR A 353 6.05 14.44 -6.57
C TYR A 353 5.69 15.82 -6.06
N TYR A 354 6.22 16.26 -4.91
CA TYR A 354 5.75 17.49 -4.27
C TYR A 354 6.50 18.75 -4.71
N ALA A 355 7.82 18.70 -4.87
CA ALA A 355 8.58 19.88 -5.27
C ALA A 355 8.54 20.14 -6.78
N ILE A 356 8.32 19.10 -7.59
CA ILE A 356 8.33 19.18 -9.06
C ILE A 356 6.97 18.83 -9.66
N GLY A 357 6.47 17.61 -9.44
CA GLY A 357 5.27 17.08 -10.11
C GLY A 357 4.02 17.92 -9.90
N ILE A 358 3.66 18.20 -8.64
CA ILE A 358 2.46 18.97 -8.28
C ILE A 358 2.54 20.43 -8.81
N PRO A 359 3.64 21.19 -8.60
CA PRO A 359 3.76 22.52 -9.19
C PRO A 359 3.63 22.53 -10.71
N VAL A 360 4.29 21.58 -11.41
CA VAL A 360 4.16 21.43 -12.87
C VAL A 360 2.73 21.13 -13.27
N ALA A 361 2.05 20.23 -12.54
CA ALA A 361 0.64 19.87 -12.78
C ALA A 361 -0.27 21.11 -12.75
N TYR A 362 -0.16 21.91 -11.69
CA TYR A 362 -1.00 23.10 -11.49
C TYR A 362 -0.66 24.22 -12.49
N VAL A 363 0.62 24.43 -12.81
CA VAL A 363 1.02 25.42 -13.82
C VAL A 363 0.50 25.03 -15.21
N LEU A 364 0.62 23.77 -15.61
CA LEU A 364 0.10 23.31 -16.91
C LEU A 364 -1.43 23.38 -16.95
N ALA A 365 -2.11 22.98 -15.87
CA ALA A 365 -3.56 22.98 -15.80
C ALA A 365 -4.17 24.39 -15.88
N PHE A 366 -3.71 25.31 -15.03
CA PHE A 366 -4.35 26.61 -14.83
C PHE A 366 -3.70 27.75 -15.60
N LYS A 367 -2.36 27.76 -15.74
CA LYS A 367 -1.65 28.85 -16.43
C LYS A 367 -1.47 28.59 -17.93
N ALA A 368 -1.14 27.36 -18.31
CA ALA A 368 -1.03 26.98 -19.73
C ALA A 368 -2.39 26.63 -20.35
N GLY A 369 -3.46 26.51 -19.55
CA GLY A 369 -4.81 26.24 -20.02
C GLY A 369 -5.04 24.79 -20.48
N TRP A 370 -4.16 23.85 -20.11
CA TRP A 370 -4.30 22.44 -20.49
C TRP A 370 -5.32 21.68 -19.63
N GLN A 371 -5.93 22.35 -18.64
CA GLN A 371 -6.97 21.81 -17.78
C GLN A 371 -6.57 20.43 -17.22
N LEU A 372 -7.42 19.42 -17.40
CA LEU A 372 -7.24 18.09 -16.86
C LEU A 372 -5.99 17.38 -17.43
N LEU A 373 -5.68 17.60 -18.71
CA LEU A 373 -4.47 17.06 -19.34
C LEU A 373 -3.21 17.62 -18.67
N GLY A 374 -3.22 18.89 -18.27
CA GLY A 374 -2.13 19.51 -17.52
C GLY A 374 -1.89 18.85 -16.16
N LEU A 375 -2.97 18.54 -15.44
CA LEU A 375 -2.89 17.85 -14.14
C LEU A 375 -2.28 16.45 -14.28
N VAL A 376 -2.75 15.66 -15.24
CA VAL A 376 -2.22 14.31 -15.51
C VAL A 376 -0.78 14.37 -15.99
N THR A 377 -0.43 15.35 -16.82
CA THR A 377 0.94 15.53 -17.32
C THR A 377 1.93 15.76 -16.18
N GLY A 378 1.59 16.61 -15.22
CA GLY A 378 2.44 16.84 -14.05
C GLY A 378 2.59 15.60 -13.16
N LEU A 379 1.52 14.80 -12.99
CA LEU A 379 1.61 13.51 -12.30
C LEU A 379 2.59 12.56 -13.01
N CYS A 380 2.48 12.44 -14.34
CA CYS A 380 3.35 11.58 -15.13
C CYS A 380 4.82 12.03 -15.08
N PHE A 381 5.09 13.34 -15.10
CA PHE A 381 6.44 13.85 -14.86
C PHE A 381 6.97 13.43 -13.50
N GLY A 382 6.16 13.60 -12.45
CA GLY A 382 6.52 13.15 -11.10
C GLY A 382 6.91 11.67 -11.05
N ILE A 383 6.13 10.81 -11.72
CA ILE A 383 6.38 9.36 -11.79
C ILE A 383 7.69 9.08 -12.53
N ILE A 384 7.89 9.68 -13.71
CA ILE A 384 9.08 9.45 -14.54
C ILE A 384 10.36 9.89 -13.80
N PHE A 385 10.34 11.07 -13.18
CA PHE A 385 11.50 11.58 -12.42
C PHE A 385 11.74 10.77 -11.15
N SER A 386 10.68 10.38 -10.43
CA SER A 386 10.79 9.48 -9.28
C SER A 386 11.44 8.17 -9.67
N THR A 387 10.96 7.51 -10.73
CA THR A 387 11.51 6.24 -11.23
C THR A 387 12.96 6.40 -11.67
N SER A 388 13.30 7.52 -12.32
CA SER A 388 14.69 7.82 -12.69
C SER A 388 15.60 7.92 -11.47
N GLY A 389 15.15 8.61 -10.40
CA GLY A 389 15.87 8.68 -9.12
C GLY A 389 16.08 7.31 -8.48
N HIS A 390 15.06 6.45 -8.50
CA HIS A 390 15.16 5.06 -8.01
C HIS A 390 16.21 4.27 -8.80
N LEU A 391 16.14 4.30 -10.13
CA LEU A 391 17.07 3.58 -11.00
C LEU A 391 18.51 4.05 -10.83
N LEU A 392 18.75 5.36 -10.77
CA LEU A 392 20.08 5.94 -10.54
C LEU A 392 20.67 5.49 -9.21
N TYR A 393 19.88 5.54 -8.13
CA TYR A 393 20.35 5.10 -6.82
C TYR A 393 20.66 3.60 -6.84
N ILE A 394 19.78 2.77 -7.41
CA ILE A 394 19.96 1.32 -7.46
C ILE A 394 21.18 0.92 -8.28
N HIS A 395 21.48 1.65 -9.37
CA HIS A 395 22.68 1.41 -10.17
C HIS A 395 23.98 1.75 -9.41
N ALA A 396 23.91 2.70 -8.47
CA ALA A 396 25.04 3.10 -7.64
C ALA A 396 25.22 2.24 -6.37
N ILE A 397 24.35 1.24 -6.13
CA ILE A 397 24.45 0.38 -4.96
C ILE A 397 25.68 -0.54 -5.08
N ASP A 398 26.57 -0.44 -4.09
CA ASP A 398 27.54 -1.50 -3.83
C ASP A 398 26.88 -2.64 -3.04
N TRP A 399 26.59 -3.72 -3.77
CA TRP A 399 25.92 -4.90 -3.24
C TRP A 399 26.74 -5.64 -2.17
N PHE A 400 28.07 -5.58 -2.21
CA PHE A 400 28.92 -6.21 -1.19
C PHE A 400 28.80 -5.46 0.13
N THR A 401 28.91 -4.13 0.10
CA THR A 401 28.73 -3.27 1.27
C THR A 401 27.32 -3.42 1.87
N VAL A 402 26.28 -3.55 1.03
CA VAL A 402 24.91 -3.79 1.52
C VAL A 402 24.79 -5.11 2.25
N VAL A 403 25.31 -6.20 1.67
CA VAL A 403 25.31 -7.53 2.31
C VAL A 403 26.00 -7.49 3.66
N GLN A 404 27.19 -6.88 3.74
CA GLN A 404 27.93 -6.77 4.98
C GLN A 404 27.12 -6.04 6.06
N ARG A 405 26.54 -4.88 5.74
CA ARG A 405 25.70 -4.12 6.66
C ARG A 405 24.46 -4.89 7.12
N THR A 406 23.86 -5.67 6.21
CA THR A 406 22.72 -6.53 6.55
C THR A 406 23.12 -7.58 7.59
N GLN A 407 24.26 -8.26 7.39
CA GLN A 407 24.75 -9.28 8.32
C GLN A 407 25.14 -8.69 9.67
N GLU A 408 25.85 -7.56 9.69
CA GLU A 408 26.19 -6.82 10.91
C GLU A 408 24.93 -6.45 11.70
N ARG A 409 23.89 -5.94 11.02
CA ARG A 409 22.63 -5.58 11.67
C ARG A 409 21.93 -6.79 12.31
N ILE A 410 21.84 -7.91 11.58
CA ILE A 410 21.22 -9.14 12.10
C ILE A 410 21.98 -9.64 13.33
N GLN A 411 23.30 -9.66 13.29
CA GLN A 411 24.13 -10.10 14.41
C GLN A 411 23.96 -9.19 15.64
N GLU A 412 23.90 -7.88 15.45
CA GLU A 412 23.59 -6.93 16.53
C GLU A 412 22.19 -7.17 17.14
N GLU A 413 21.19 -7.44 16.31
CA GLU A 413 19.83 -7.75 16.74
C GLU A 413 19.78 -9.05 17.56
N GLU A 414 20.42 -10.13 17.08
CA GLU A 414 20.50 -11.41 17.80
C GLU A 414 21.19 -11.25 19.17
N THR A 415 22.28 -10.46 19.21
CA THR A 415 23.02 -10.21 20.45
C THR A 415 22.17 -9.43 21.46
N LYS A 416 21.40 -8.44 21.01
CA LYS A 416 20.51 -7.65 21.89
C LYS A 416 19.33 -8.45 22.41
N ILE A 417 18.83 -9.40 21.62
CA ILE A 417 17.57 -10.10 21.89
C ILE A 417 17.77 -11.37 22.72
N ASN A 418 19.02 -11.87 22.85
CA ASN A 418 19.41 -13.10 23.57
C ASN A 418 18.27 -14.13 23.69
N ILE A 419 17.93 -14.76 22.56
CA ILE A 419 16.74 -15.60 22.42
C ILE A 419 16.74 -16.79 23.41
N ASN A 420 17.92 -17.17 23.91
CA ASN A 420 18.15 -18.25 24.87
C ASN A 420 17.87 -17.90 26.34
N GLU A 421 17.66 -16.62 26.68
CA GLU A 421 17.32 -16.15 28.04
C GLU A 421 15.84 -15.79 28.19
N LEU A 422 15.02 -16.05 27.16
CA LEU A 422 13.60 -15.79 27.19
C LEU A 422 12.88 -17.01 27.82
N PRO A 423 11.95 -16.78 28.77
CA PRO A 423 11.34 -17.82 29.60
C PRO A 423 10.52 -18.86 28.84
#